data_AF-A0A524QBT4-F1
#
_entry.id   AF-A0A524QBT4-F1
#
_cell.length_a   1.000
_cell.length_b   1.000
_cell.length_c   1.000
_cell.angle_alpha   90.00
_cell.angle_beta   90.00
_cell.angle_gamma   90.00
#
_symmetry.space_group_name_H-M   'P 1'
#
loop_
_entity.id
_entity.type
_entity.pdbx_description
1 polymer ?
#
loop_
_entity_poly.entity_id
_entity_poly.type
_entity_poly.pdbx_seq_one_letter_code
_entity_poly.pdbx_strand_id
1 'polypeptide(L)'
;SLILHKRITTTNAKARALRTYVEPLMTKSKVDSTHSRRVVFSYLENKEAVSELFRDIAPKITDRPGGYTRILKLGNRLGDAAEMCIIELVDFNETMLAAEAAKAKATRRRRAPKKKTEEAAPVVAETALEENTESADTKTE
;
A
#
# COMPACT_ATOMS: atom_id res chain seq x y z
N SER A 1 11.31 9.11 -18.40
CA SER A 1 10.24 8.13 -18.70
C SER A 1 9.53 7.58 -17.47
N LEU A 2 10.20 6.90 -16.51
CA LEU A 2 9.49 6.33 -15.34
C LEU A 2 8.76 7.40 -14.51
N ILE A 3 9.42 8.52 -14.20
CA ILE A 3 8.85 9.61 -13.39
C ILE A 3 7.60 10.21 -14.07
N LEU A 4 7.67 10.46 -15.38
CA LEU A 4 6.57 11.07 -16.14
C LEU A 4 5.35 10.13 -16.26
N HIS A 5 5.58 8.85 -16.52
CA HIS A 5 4.50 7.89 -16.84
C HIS A 5 4.12 6.97 -15.67
N LYS A 6 4.86 6.99 -14.56
CA LYS A 6 4.66 6.22 -13.31
C LYS A 6 4.78 4.69 -13.49
N ARG A 7 4.67 4.18 -14.71
CA ARG A 7 4.83 2.78 -15.12
C ARG A 7 5.49 2.72 -16.51
N ILE A 8 6.48 1.84 -16.67
CA ILE A 8 7.11 1.55 -17.97
C ILE A 8 7.40 0.05 -18.13
N THR A 9 7.44 -0.41 -19.37
CA THR A 9 7.83 -1.78 -19.72
C THR A 9 9.27 -1.78 -20.23
N THR A 10 10.13 -2.63 -19.68
CA THR A 10 11.55 -2.73 -20.02
C THR A 10 12.10 -4.14 -19.77
N THR A 11 13.38 -4.39 -20.03
CA THR A 11 14.00 -5.68 -19.72
C THR A 11 14.33 -5.81 -18.23
N ASN A 12 14.34 -7.04 -17.70
CA ASN A 12 14.60 -7.31 -16.29
C ASN A 12 15.94 -6.72 -15.82
N ALA A 13 17.00 -6.86 -16.62
CA ALA A 13 18.31 -6.27 -16.33
C ALA A 13 18.26 -4.74 -16.21
N LYS A 14 17.58 -4.06 -17.15
CA LYS A 14 17.43 -2.59 -17.13
C LYS A 14 16.58 -2.13 -15.96
N ALA A 15 15.50 -2.84 -15.63
CA ALA A 15 14.67 -2.49 -14.48
C ALA A 15 15.45 -2.59 -13.17
N ARG A 16 16.27 -3.64 -12.98
CA ARG A 16 17.12 -3.79 -11.79
C ARG A 16 18.13 -2.65 -11.65
N ALA A 17 18.79 -2.28 -12.74
CA ALA A 17 19.71 -1.12 -12.74
C ALA A 17 18.97 0.19 -12.43
N LEU A 18 17.77 0.37 -13.01
CA LEU A 18 16.95 1.55 -12.78
C LEU A 18 16.54 1.73 -11.32
N ARG A 19 16.28 0.63 -10.58
CA ARG A 19 15.96 0.70 -9.15
C ARG A 19 17.06 1.36 -8.33
N THR A 20 18.31 0.92 -8.53
CA THR A 20 19.47 1.47 -7.83
C THR A 20 19.65 2.96 -8.12
N TYR A 21 19.28 3.40 -9.32
CA TYR A 21 19.39 4.80 -9.72
C TYR A 21 18.23 5.68 -9.23
N VAL A 22 16.98 5.20 -9.31
CA VAL A 22 15.78 6.01 -9.03
C VAL A 22 15.43 6.07 -7.54
N GLU A 23 15.62 4.98 -6.78
CA GLU A 23 15.24 4.94 -5.36
C GLU A 23 15.96 6.00 -4.50
N PRO A 24 17.27 6.27 -4.68
CA PRO A 24 17.95 7.36 -3.99
C PRO A 24 17.41 8.74 -4.36
N LEU A 25 17.01 8.95 -5.63
CA LEU A 25 16.42 10.21 -6.09
C LEU A 25 15.04 10.44 -5.47
N MET A 26 14.21 9.39 -5.38
CA MET A 26 12.92 9.41 -4.67
C MET A 26 13.07 9.76 -3.19
N THR A 27 14.13 9.23 -2.56
CA THR A 27 14.41 9.51 -1.14
C THR A 27 14.79 10.98 -0.94
N LYS A 28 15.64 11.53 -1.82
CA LYS A 28 16.02 12.95 -1.78
C LYS A 28 14.85 13.89 -2.07
N SER A 29 13.88 13.48 -2.88
CA SER A 29 12.73 14.32 -3.23
C SER A 29 11.72 14.51 -2.10
N LYS A 30 11.78 13.71 -1.01
CA LYS A 30 10.88 13.86 0.14
C LYS A 30 11.02 15.21 0.85
N VAL A 31 12.22 15.76 0.86
CA VAL A 31 12.48 17.08 1.43
C VAL A 31 12.54 18.08 0.28
N ASP A 32 11.51 18.91 0.15
CA ASP A 32 11.46 19.96 -0.86
C ASP A 32 12.34 21.16 -0.44
N SER A 33 13.61 21.11 -0.86
CA SER A 33 14.56 22.19 -0.69
C SER A 33 15.23 22.55 -2.00
N THR A 34 15.74 23.79 -2.12
CA THR A 34 16.52 24.22 -3.29
C THR A 34 17.73 23.32 -3.52
N HIS A 35 18.39 22.85 -2.45
CA HIS A 35 19.51 21.93 -2.56
C HIS A 35 19.07 20.57 -3.12
N SER A 36 18.00 19.98 -2.58
CA SER A 36 17.43 18.71 -3.06
C SER A 36 17.08 18.79 -4.55
N ARG A 37 16.43 19.88 -4.98
CA ARG A 37 16.06 20.08 -6.40
C ARG A 37 17.29 20.20 -7.30
N ARG A 38 18.34 20.93 -6.87
CA ARG A 38 19.61 21.05 -7.62
C ARG A 38 20.32 19.71 -7.76
N VAL A 39 20.39 18.94 -6.66
CA VAL A 39 20.99 17.61 -6.66
C VAL A 39 20.20 16.68 -7.57
N VAL A 40 18.87 16.62 -7.50
CA VAL A 40 18.09 15.75 -8.39
C VAL A 40 18.23 16.19 -9.86
N PHE A 41 18.24 17.49 -10.12
CA PHE A 41 18.40 18.02 -11.48
C PHE A 41 19.73 17.63 -12.12
N SER A 42 20.83 17.53 -11.34
CA SER A 42 22.13 17.10 -11.88
C SER A 42 22.16 15.63 -12.33
N TYR A 43 21.16 14.83 -11.94
CA TYR A 43 21.04 13.43 -12.37
C TYR A 43 20.05 13.29 -13.53
N LEU A 44 18.88 13.93 -13.42
CA LEU A 44 17.80 13.79 -14.41
C LEU A 44 17.95 14.69 -15.62
N GLU A 45 18.60 15.85 -15.46
CA GLU A 45 18.81 16.89 -16.49
C GLU A 45 17.54 17.35 -17.23
N ASN A 46 16.36 17.08 -16.66
CA ASN A 46 15.06 17.35 -17.25
C ASN A 46 14.16 18.08 -16.26
N LYS A 47 13.76 19.31 -16.63
CA LYS A 47 12.95 20.20 -15.78
C LYS A 47 11.54 19.66 -15.53
N GLU A 48 10.91 19.05 -16.52
CA GLU A 48 9.56 18.49 -16.41
C GLU A 48 9.55 17.30 -15.46
N ALA A 49 10.53 16.40 -15.60
CA ALA A 49 10.66 15.25 -14.71
C ALA A 49 10.91 15.69 -13.26
N VAL A 50 11.76 16.70 -13.04
CA VAL A 50 11.99 17.24 -11.69
C VAL A 50 10.72 17.88 -11.14
N SER A 51 10.00 18.66 -11.94
CA SER A 51 8.74 19.27 -11.50
C SER A 51 7.72 18.21 -11.08
N GLU A 52 7.52 17.18 -11.90
CA GLU A 52 6.61 16.06 -11.62
C GLU A 52 7.00 15.30 -10.35
N LEU A 53 8.31 15.10 -10.17
CA LEU A 53 8.87 14.40 -9.02
C LEU A 53 8.48 15.05 -7.69
N PHE A 54 8.67 16.36 -7.60
CA PHE A 54 8.43 17.11 -6.36
C PHE A 54 6.96 17.47 -6.15
N ARG A 55 6.19 17.68 -7.23
CA ARG A 55 4.77 18.07 -7.13
C ARG A 55 3.86 16.89 -6.82
N ASP A 56 4.01 15.79 -7.56
CA ASP A 56 3.00 14.73 -7.56
C ASP A 56 3.50 13.47 -6.85
N ILE A 57 4.77 13.10 -7.07
CA ILE A 57 5.31 11.84 -6.56
C ILE A 57 5.77 11.96 -5.12
N ALA A 58 6.59 12.97 -4.80
CA ALA A 58 7.18 13.15 -3.48
C ALA A 58 6.14 13.14 -2.34
N PRO A 59 5.00 13.87 -2.44
CA PRO A 59 4.00 13.87 -1.37
C PRO A 59 3.43 12.47 -1.11
N LYS A 60 3.17 11.68 -2.15
CA LYS A 60 2.59 10.32 -2.03
C LYS A 60 3.54 9.29 -1.43
N ILE A 61 4.86 9.48 -1.56
CA ILE A 61 5.87 8.52 -1.08
C ILE A 61 6.44 8.88 0.29
N THR A 62 6.05 10.02 0.87
CA THR A 62 6.65 10.57 2.10
C THR A 62 6.69 9.56 3.25
N ASP A 63 5.57 8.90 3.50
CA ASP A 63 5.38 8.00 4.65
C ASP A 63 6.10 6.65 4.49
N ARG A 64 6.48 6.29 3.26
CA ARG A 64 7.07 4.97 2.96
C ARG A 64 8.57 4.97 3.25
N PRO A 65 9.11 4.10 4.13
CA PRO A 65 10.54 4.13 4.49
C PRO A 65 11.49 3.72 3.34
N GLY A 66 11.01 2.97 2.34
CA GLY A 66 11.79 2.56 1.18
C GLY A 66 11.01 1.65 0.22
N GLY A 67 11.64 1.28 -0.90
CA GLY A 67 11.02 0.42 -1.92
C GLY A 67 9.89 1.12 -2.67
N TYR A 68 10.18 2.28 -3.27
CA TYR A 68 9.20 3.09 -4.01
C TYR A 68 8.83 2.50 -5.37
N THR A 69 9.66 1.59 -5.88
CA THR A 69 9.46 0.94 -7.18
C THR A 69 9.19 -0.55 -7.01
N ARG A 70 8.39 -1.11 -7.93
CA ARG A 70 8.09 -2.54 -8.01
C ARG A 70 8.42 -3.05 -9.41
N ILE A 71 8.96 -4.25 -9.50
CA ILE A 71 9.21 -4.95 -10.77
C ILE A 71 8.26 -6.16 -10.87
N LEU A 72 7.51 -6.25 -11.97
CA LEU A 72 6.64 -7.36 -12.31
C LEU A 72 7.15 -8.02 -13.59
N LYS A 73 7.40 -9.34 -13.57
CA LYS A 73 7.83 -10.07 -14.77
C LYS A 73 6.64 -10.31 -15.69
N LEU A 74 6.83 -10.11 -17.00
CA LEU A 74 5.79 -10.33 -18.01
C LEU A 74 6.01 -11.62 -18.83
N GLY A 75 7.26 -11.96 -19.12
CA GLY A 75 7.64 -13.06 -20.01
C GLY A 75 8.79 -12.66 -20.93
N ASN A 76 9.08 -13.46 -21.95
CA ASN A 76 10.20 -13.22 -22.86
C ASN A 76 9.71 -12.56 -24.16
N ARG A 77 10.49 -11.62 -24.68
CA ARG A 77 10.19 -10.97 -25.96
C ARG A 77 10.48 -11.89 -27.13
N LEU A 78 9.60 -11.87 -28.12
CA LEU A 78 9.76 -12.56 -29.40
C LEU A 78 10.92 -11.94 -30.20
N GLY A 79 11.85 -12.78 -30.66
CA GLY A 79 13.01 -12.38 -31.47
C GLY A 79 14.35 -12.51 -30.75
N ASP A 80 14.51 -11.84 -29.60
CA ASP A 80 15.74 -11.86 -28.81
C ASP A 80 15.66 -12.68 -27.51
N ALA A 81 14.49 -13.28 -27.24
CA ALA A 81 14.18 -14.04 -26.02
C ALA A 81 14.49 -13.29 -24.71
N ALA A 82 14.57 -11.95 -24.74
CA ALA A 82 14.92 -11.16 -23.57
C ALA A 82 13.79 -11.15 -22.54
N GLU A 83 14.13 -11.33 -21.25
CA GLU A 83 13.17 -11.25 -20.16
C GLU A 83 12.63 -9.83 -20.01
N MET A 84 11.33 -9.67 -20.24
CA MET A 84 10.60 -8.41 -20.10
C MET A 84 9.93 -8.31 -18.73
N CYS A 85 9.83 -7.08 -18.26
CA CYS A 85 9.20 -6.73 -17.01
C CYS A 85 8.56 -5.33 -17.07
N ILE A 86 7.61 -5.09 -16.18
CA ILE A 86 7.09 -3.77 -15.89
C ILE A 86 7.80 -3.27 -14.64
N ILE A 87 8.25 -2.02 -14.67
CA ILE A 87 8.65 -1.29 -13.47
C ILE A 87 7.68 -0.14 -13.23
N GLU A 88 7.18 -0.04 -12.00
CA GLU A 88 6.14 0.90 -11.60
C GLU A 88 6.40 1.52 -10.22
N LEU A 89 5.83 2.71 -10.00
CA LEU A 89 5.76 3.32 -8.66
C LEU A 89 4.65 2.66 -7.85
N VAL A 90 4.97 2.23 -6.63
CA VAL A 90 4.07 1.46 -5.77
C VAL A 90 2.80 2.26 -5.42
N ASP A 91 2.97 3.53 -5.06
CA ASP A 91 1.88 4.39 -4.56
C ASP A 91 1.04 5.03 -5.69
N PHE A 92 1.28 4.64 -6.94
CA PHE A 92 0.52 5.07 -8.13
C PHE A 92 -0.20 3.91 -8.82
N ASN A 93 -0.29 2.74 -8.19
CA ASN A 93 -0.98 1.59 -8.75
C ASN A 93 -2.50 1.63 -8.50
N GLU A 94 -3.18 2.57 -9.15
CA GLU A 94 -4.61 2.81 -8.96
C GLU A 94 -5.48 1.60 -9.35
N THR A 95 -5.07 0.86 -10.39
CA THR A 95 -5.85 -0.28 -10.91
C THR A 95 -5.74 -1.55 -10.06
N MET A 96 -4.62 -1.78 -9.37
CA MET A 96 -4.46 -3.00 -8.53
C MET A 96 -4.90 -2.80 -7.08
N LEU A 97 -4.76 -1.59 -6.51
CA LEU A 97 -5.22 -1.29 -5.15
C LEU A 97 -6.74 -1.41 -5.03
N ALA A 98 -7.48 -0.98 -6.06
CA ALA A 98 -8.94 -1.12 -6.11
C ALA A 98 -9.40 -2.60 -6.13
N ALA A 99 -8.68 -3.46 -6.85
CA ALA A 99 -8.98 -4.89 -6.94
C ALA A 99 -8.67 -5.65 -5.64
N GLU A 100 -7.65 -5.24 -4.89
CA GLU A 100 -7.26 -5.86 -3.62
C GLU A 100 -8.23 -5.48 -2.48
N ALA A 101 -8.68 -4.22 -2.43
CA ALA A 101 -9.70 -3.76 -1.49
C ALA A 101 -11.05 -4.48 -1.68
N ALA A 102 -11.42 -4.80 -2.93
CA ALA A 102 -12.62 -5.57 -3.24
C ALA A 102 -12.53 -7.03 -2.74
N LYS A 103 -11.35 -7.67 -2.87
CA LYS A 103 -11.13 -9.05 -2.41
C LYS A 103 -11.08 -9.17 -0.89
N ALA A 104 -10.50 -8.21 -0.18
CA ALA A 104 -10.47 -8.18 1.30
C ALA A 104 -11.87 -8.08 1.93
N LYS A 105 -12.83 -7.44 1.24
CA LYS A 105 -14.23 -7.37 1.67
C LYS A 105 -15.00 -8.67 1.40
N ALA A 106 -14.60 -9.45 0.40
CA ALA A 106 -15.24 -10.72 0.03
C ALA A 106 -14.82 -11.87 0.96
N THR A 107 -13.56 -11.92 1.42
CA THR A 107 -13.09 -12.95 2.36
C THR A 107 -13.59 -12.76 3.79
N ARG A 108 -13.91 -11.53 4.21
CA ARG A 108 -14.45 -11.23 5.55
C ARG A 108 -15.93 -11.63 5.75
N ARG A 109 -16.67 -11.89 4.68
CA ARG A 109 -18.11 -12.29 4.73
C ARG A 109 -18.35 -13.79 4.95
N ARG A 110 -17.30 -14.62 5.04
CA ARG A 110 -17.43 -16.09 5.04
C ARG A 110 -17.07 -16.73 6.39
N ARG A 111 -17.49 -16.12 7.50
CA ARG A 111 -17.48 -16.80 8.81
C ARG A 111 -18.64 -16.32 9.69
N ALA A 112 -19.87 -16.67 9.28
CA ALA A 112 -20.98 -16.76 10.21
C ALA A 112 -20.97 -18.17 10.83
N PRO A 113 -21.00 -18.33 12.17
CA PRO A 113 -21.08 -19.65 12.77
C PRO A 113 -22.46 -20.25 12.50
N LYS A 114 -22.44 -21.47 11.97
CA LYS A 114 -23.61 -22.30 11.72
C LYS A 114 -24.29 -22.60 13.06
N LYS A 115 -25.53 -22.12 13.22
CA LYS A 115 -26.44 -22.47 14.32
C LYS A 115 -26.52 -24.00 14.41
N LYS A 116 -26.01 -24.57 15.50
CA LYS A 116 -26.16 -25.99 15.81
C LYS A 116 -27.48 -26.13 16.57
N THR A 117 -28.45 -26.75 15.91
CA THR A 117 -29.68 -27.26 16.51
C THR A 117 -29.30 -28.48 17.33
N GLU A 118 -29.63 -28.50 18.61
CA GLU A 118 -29.76 -29.73 19.40
C GLU A 118 -30.84 -29.47 20.45
N GLU A 119 -31.86 -30.31 20.38
CA GLU A 119 -33.08 -30.33 21.16
C GLU A 119 -33.00 -31.60 22.03
N ALA A 120 -32.99 -31.46 23.36
CA ALA A 120 -33.34 -32.53 24.32
C ALA A 120 -33.47 -31.99 25.76
N ALA A 121 -34.71 -31.63 26.12
CA ALA A 121 -35.49 -31.98 27.32
C ALA A 121 -35.02 -31.68 28.78
N PRO A 122 -35.98 -31.51 29.73
CA PRO A 122 -35.88 -30.66 30.94
C PRO A 122 -35.94 -31.39 32.29
N VAL A 123 -35.54 -30.75 33.41
CA VAL A 123 -36.09 -30.89 34.81
C VAL A 123 -35.35 -29.91 35.76
N VAL A 124 -35.98 -28.82 36.24
CA VAL A 124 -36.57 -28.58 37.59
C VAL A 124 -35.59 -28.66 38.78
N ALA A 125 -35.25 -27.51 39.40
CA ALA A 125 -35.28 -27.24 40.85
C ALA A 125 -34.70 -25.83 41.19
N GLU A 126 -35.60 -24.89 41.44
CA GLU A 126 -35.61 -23.84 42.47
C GLU A 126 -34.35 -23.60 43.36
N THR A 127 -33.86 -22.35 43.43
CA THR A 127 -33.95 -21.46 44.61
C THR A 127 -33.09 -20.17 44.48
N ALA A 128 -33.62 -19.09 45.07
CA ALA A 128 -32.99 -17.83 45.47
C ALA A 128 -32.89 -16.66 44.45
N LEU A 129 -33.94 -15.84 44.49
CA LEU A 129 -33.95 -14.39 44.22
C LEU A 129 -33.24 -13.60 45.36
N GLU A 130 -33.05 -12.31 45.05
CA GLU A 130 -32.73 -11.15 45.91
C GLU A 130 -31.24 -10.78 46.05
N GLU A 131 -30.77 -9.73 45.37
CA GLU A 131 -30.97 -8.27 45.57
C GLU A 131 -29.78 -7.70 46.35
N ASN A 132 -28.95 -6.88 45.68
CA ASN A 132 -28.47 -5.65 46.29
C ASN A 132 -28.12 -4.64 45.18
N THR A 133 -29.12 -3.82 44.86
CA THR A 133 -28.91 -2.49 44.33
C THR A 133 -28.28 -1.59 45.39
N GLU A 134 -27.59 -0.57 44.90
CA GLU A 134 -27.49 0.75 45.52
C GLU A 134 -26.32 1.03 46.47
N SER A 135 -25.34 1.76 45.94
CA SER A 135 -24.96 3.03 46.54
C SER A 135 -24.43 3.96 45.45
N ALA A 136 -25.28 4.94 45.13
CA ALA A 136 -25.04 6.10 44.29
C ALA A 136 -24.15 7.15 44.98
N ASP A 137 -23.73 8.13 44.16
CA ASP A 137 -23.23 9.47 44.50
C ASP A 137 -21.88 9.54 45.25
N THR A 138 -20.89 10.30 44.78
CA THR A 138 -20.96 11.77 44.75
C THR A 138 -20.18 12.44 43.61
N LYS A 139 -20.79 13.49 43.08
CA LYS A 139 -20.28 14.50 42.14
C LYS A 139 -19.97 15.79 42.91
N THR A 140 -18.71 16.23 42.98
CA THR A 140 -18.21 17.61 43.28
C THR A 140 -16.69 17.53 43.06
N GLU A 141 -15.96 18.40 42.35
CA GLU A 141 -16.05 19.82 41.97
C GLU A 141 -15.80 20.05 40.47
#